data_AF-A0A817JKA4-F1
#
_entry.id   AF-A0A817JKA4-F1
#
_cell.length_a   1.000
_cell.length_b   1.000
_cell.length_c   1.000
_cell.angle_alpha   90.00
_cell.angle_beta   90.00
_cell.angle_gamma   90.00
#
_symmetry.space_group_name_H-M   'P 1'
#
loop_
_entity.id
_entity.type
_entity.pdbx_description
1 polymer ?
#
loop_
_entity_poly.entity_id
_entity_poly.type
_entity_poly.pdbx_seq_one_letter_code
_entity_poly.pdbx_strand_id
1 'polypeptide(L)'
;MNKFYRLWIFALCISASIISCQKALDINVDPNNAPTATPALVLPASQVGMAITIGTWNRIGSIWGQYWTGGQGVSTDNLEKYSMTGTDVETSWNQAYSKSLADMDFLVRSGQPVYAGMGKIMSAYLYQMLTDLFGPIPFSEALKGAPEDGSILAPTSEASTSLTVSNGIGEPFTVTVALASVYVSPTLTIVKSPFNI
;
A
#
# COMPACT_ATOMS: atom_id res chain seq x y z
N MET A 1 -32.85 24.04 58.95
CA MET A 1 -32.08 24.10 57.68
C MET A 1 -32.98 24.69 56.61
N ASN A 2 -32.63 25.86 56.09
CA ASN A 2 -33.48 26.61 55.16
C ASN A 2 -33.67 25.84 53.86
N LYS A 3 -34.89 25.85 53.31
CA LYS A 3 -35.26 25.12 52.08
C LYS A 3 -34.33 25.45 50.90
N PHE A 4 -33.78 26.66 50.89
CA PHE A 4 -32.79 27.11 49.92
C PHE A 4 -31.46 26.33 49.99
N TYR A 5 -30.97 25.95 51.17
CA TYR A 5 -29.70 25.20 51.31
C TYR A 5 -29.79 23.79 50.72
N ARG A 6 -30.97 23.15 50.81
CA ARG A 6 -31.22 21.84 50.20
C ARG A 6 -31.23 21.90 48.66
N LEU A 7 -31.76 22.99 48.09
CA LEU A 7 -31.76 23.22 46.64
C LEU A 7 -30.34 23.44 46.10
N TRP A 8 -29.49 24.17 46.83
CA TRP A 8 -28.09 24.39 46.42
C TRP A 8 -27.25 23.12 46.44
N ILE A 9 -27.44 22.24 47.45
CA ILE A 9 -26.76 20.93 47.48
C ILE A 9 -27.22 20.06 46.30
N PHE A 10 -28.51 20.05 45.98
CA PHE A 10 -29.04 19.24 44.88
C PHE A 10 -28.52 19.73 43.52
N ALA A 11 -28.43 21.04 43.32
CA ALA A 11 -27.86 21.63 42.11
C ALA A 11 -26.36 21.31 41.93
N LEU A 12 -25.59 21.30 43.03
CA LEU A 12 -24.17 20.94 43.03
C LEU A 12 -23.95 19.45 42.70
N CYS A 13 -24.80 18.55 43.21
CA CYS A 13 -24.73 17.14 42.88
C CYS A 13 -25.07 16.86 41.40
N ILE A 14 -26.03 17.59 40.83
CA ILE A 14 -26.38 17.47 39.40
C ILE A 14 -25.23 17.97 38.52
N SER A 15 -24.63 19.10 38.84
CA SER A 15 -23.51 19.65 38.05
C SER A 15 -22.27 18.74 38.11
N ALA A 16 -21.97 18.15 39.28
CA ALA A 16 -20.88 17.18 39.42
C ALA A 16 -21.12 15.88 38.62
N SER A 17 -22.39 15.46 38.48
CA SER A 17 -22.76 14.25 37.72
C SER A 17 -22.58 14.42 36.21
N ILE A 18 -22.82 15.62 35.68
CA ILE A 18 -22.67 15.92 34.23
C ILE A 18 -21.20 15.94 33.82
N ILE A 19 -20.30 16.45 34.67
CA ILE A 19 -18.85 16.51 34.40
C ILE A 19 -18.21 15.12 34.44
N SER A 20 -18.69 14.22 35.31
CA SER A 20 -18.13 12.87 35.46
C SER A 20 -18.41 11.95 34.27
N CYS A 21 -19.52 12.15 33.53
CA CYS A 21 -19.86 11.31 32.37
C CYS A 21 -19.07 11.65 31.10
N GLN A 22 -18.48 12.84 30.97
CA GLN A 22 -17.75 13.21 29.76
C GLN A 22 -16.43 12.43 29.60
N LYS A 23 -15.79 12.05 30.70
CA LYS A 23 -14.50 11.33 30.67
C LYS A 23 -14.62 9.85 30.29
N ALA A 24 -15.85 9.31 30.30
CA ALA A 24 -16.15 7.91 29.98
C ALA A 24 -16.66 7.70 28.54
N LEU A 25 -16.79 8.76 27.73
CA LEU A 25 -17.26 8.65 26.34
C LEU A 25 -16.13 8.48 25.32
N ASP A 26 -14.86 8.62 25.72
CA ASP A 26 -13.69 8.40 24.85
C ASP A 26 -13.22 6.94 24.91
N ILE A 27 -14.15 6.01 24.66
CA ILE A 27 -13.90 4.56 24.64
C ILE A 27 -13.77 4.02 23.21
N ASN A 28 -13.80 4.89 22.20
CA ASN A 28 -13.78 4.50 20.79
C ASN A 28 -12.34 4.30 20.25
N VAL A 29 -11.36 4.20 21.15
CA VAL A 29 -10.02 3.74 20.81
C VAL A 29 -10.03 2.23 20.91
N ASP A 30 -9.97 1.54 19.78
CA ASP A 30 -9.90 0.09 19.74
C ASP A 30 -8.61 -0.38 20.45
N PRO A 31 -8.71 -1.03 21.62
CA PRO A 31 -7.53 -1.44 22.38
C PRO A 31 -6.72 -2.53 21.67
N ASN A 32 -7.28 -3.17 20.63
CA ASN A 32 -6.61 -4.23 19.87
C ASN A 32 -5.80 -3.69 18.69
N ASN A 33 -6.00 -2.43 18.30
CA ASN A 33 -5.31 -1.81 17.17
C ASN A 33 -4.39 -0.69 17.66
N ALA A 34 -3.13 -0.73 17.24
CA ALA A 34 -2.21 0.35 17.54
C ALA A 34 -2.68 1.62 16.82
N PRO A 35 -2.87 2.75 17.52
CA PRO A 35 -3.39 3.98 16.90
C PRO A 35 -2.39 4.62 15.95
N THR A 36 -1.10 4.25 16.03
CA THR A 36 -0.05 4.70 15.11
C THR A 36 0.96 3.58 14.87
N ALA A 37 1.47 3.50 13.65
CA ALA A 37 2.57 2.61 13.28
C ALA A 37 3.82 3.44 12.95
N THR A 38 5.01 2.96 13.31
CA THR A 38 6.27 3.61 12.93
C THR A 38 6.77 3.07 11.59
N PRO A 39 7.52 3.85 10.79
CA PRO A 39 8.08 3.36 9.52
C PRO A 39 8.95 2.10 9.66
N ALA A 40 9.63 1.96 10.80
CA ALA A 40 10.42 0.77 11.13
C ALA A 40 9.58 -0.51 11.27
N LEU A 41 8.31 -0.38 11.67
CA LEU A 41 7.36 -1.50 11.77
C LEU A 41 6.63 -1.76 10.44
N VAL A 42 6.31 -0.70 9.70
CA VAL A 42 5.59 -0.82 8.41
C VAL A 42 6.49 -1.38 7.32
N LEU A 43 7.78 -1.06 7.31
CA LEU A 43 8.72 -1.55 6.30
C LEU A 43 8.73 -3.08 6.18
N PRO A 44 8.99 -3.89 7.23
CA PRO A 44 8.97 -5.35 7.10
C PRO A 44 7.59 -5.88 6.72
N ALA A 45 6.49 -5.26 7.19
CA ALA A 45 5.13 -5.65 6.82
C ALA A 45 4.88 -5.47 5.31
N SER A 46 5.28 -4.32 4.75
CA SER A 46 5.17 -4.04 3.32
C SER A 46 5.99 -5.00 2.46
N GLN A 47 7.20 -5.36 2.90
CA GLN A 47 8.07 -6.33 2.22
C GLN A 47 7.43 -7.72 2.18
N VAL A 48 6.89 -8.20 3.30
CA VAL A 48 6.19 -9.48 3.37
C VAL A 48 4.93 -9.46 2.50
N GLY A 49 4.14 -8.39 2.57
CA GLY A 49 2.96 -8.22 1.73
C GLY A 49 3.31 -8.30 0.25
N MET A 50 4.35 -7.58 -0.18
CA MET A 50 4.85 -7.61 -1.55
C MET A 50 5.32 -9.01 -1.96
N ALA A 51 6.06 -9.72 -1.10
CA ALA A 51 6.54 -11.06 -1.37
C ALA A 51 5.37 -12.06 -1.56
N ILE A 52 4.31 -11.96 -0.77
CA ILE A 52 3.11 -12.82 -0.90
C ILE A 52 2.40 -12.56 -2.24
N THR A 53 2.23 -11.29 -2.62
CA THR A 53 1.64 -10.90 -3.91
C THR A 53 2.44 -11.49 -5.07
N ILE A 54 3.76 -11.25 -5.08
CA ILE A 54 4.65 -11.70 -6.14
C ILE A 54 4.76 -13.22 -6.17
N GLY A 55 4.73 -13.90 -5.03
CA GLY A 55 4.71 -15.36 -4.96
C GLY A 55 3.51 -15.96 -5.71
N THR A 56 2.34 -15.32 -5.60
CA THR A 56 1.15 -15.73 -6.35
C THR A 56 1.35 -15.57 -7.86
N TRP A 57 1.88 -14.43 -8.30
CA TRP A 57 2.16 -14.16 -9.71
C TRP A 57 3.30 -14.99 -10.28
N ASN A 58 4.28 -15.37 -9.44
CA ASN A 58 5.35 -16.28 -9.82
C ASN A 58 4.80 -17.66 -10.16
N ARG A 59 3.78 -18.17 -9.44
CA ARG A 59 3.11 -19.43 -9.80
C ARG A 59 2.47 -19.34 -11.18
N ILE A 60 1.75 -18.24 -11.46
CA ILE A 60 1.12 -17.99 -12.77
C ILE A 60 2.18 -17.98 -13.87
N GLY A 61 3.21 -17.14 -13.71
CA GLY A 61 4.31 -17.02 -14.67
C GLY A 61 5.11 -18.31 -14.86
N SER A 62 5.30 -19.11 -13.81
CA SER A 62 6.04 -20.38 -13.90
C SER A 62 5.24 -21.47 -14.63
N ILE A 63 3.92 -21.51 -14.47
CA ILE A 63 3.06 -22.46 -15.19
C ILE A 63 2.93 -22.05 -16.66
N TRP A 64 2.67 -20.77 -16.95
CA TRP A 64 2.58 -20.29 -18.34
C TRP A 64 3.93 -20.27 -19.06
N GLY A 65 5.01 -20.04 -18.34
CA GLY A 65 6.38 -20.21 -18.81
C GLY A 65 6.82 -21.68 -18.93
N GLN A 66 5.93 -22.63 -18.61
CA GLN A 66 6.16 -24.09 -18.69
C GLN A 66 7.33 -24.58 -17.83
N TYR A 67 7.72 -23.83 -16.80
CA TYR A 67 8.70 -24.28 -15.81
C TYR A 67 8.06 -25.27 -14.84
N TRP A 68 6.78 -25.07 -14.48
CA TRP A 68 6.03 -25.91 -13.55
C TRP A 68 4.75 -26.46 -14.18
N THR A 69 4.27 -27.57 -13.62
CA THR A 69 2.92 -28.12 -13.84
C THR A 69 2.40 -28.61 -12.49
N GLY A 70 1.08 -28.79 -12.36
CA GLY A 70 0.40 -29.34 -11.18
C GLY A 70 0.94 -30.71 -10.76
N GLY A 71 1.59 -31.43 -11.66
CA GLY A 71 2.28 -32.69 -11.36
C GLY A 71 1.39 -33.92 -11.51
N GLN A 72 1.97 -35.09 -11.28
CA GLN A 72 1.25 -36.36 -11.46
C GLN A 72 0.17 -36.55 -10.39
N GLY A 73 -1.06 -36.86 -10.82
CA GLY A 73 -2.19 -37.12 -9.93
C GLY A 73 -2.94 -35.88 -9.44
N VAL A 74 -2.57 -34.68 -9.90
CA VAL A 74 -3.30 -33.44 -9.61
C VAL A 74 -4.20 -33.09 -10.78
N SER A 75 -5.46 -32.72 -10.50
CA SER A 75 -6.38 -32.26 -11.53
C SER A 75 -5.86 -30.96 -12.14
N THR A 76 -5.88 -30.87 -13.46
CA THR A 76 -5.48 -29.67 -14.20
C THR A 76 -6.34 -28.48 -13.79
N ASP A 77 -5.68 -27.44 -13.27
CA ASP A 77 -6.29 -26.20 -12.79
C ASP A 77 -6.66 -25.28 -13.98
N ASN A 78 -7.55 -24.31 -13.78
CA ASN A 78 -7.93 -23.33 -14.80
C ASN A 78 -6.72 -22.51 -15.29
N LEU A 79 -5.74 -22.30 -14.39
CA LEU A 79 -4.46 -21.67 -14.70
C LEU A 79 -3.69 -22.41 -15.82
N GLU A 80 -3.63 -23.75 -15.76
CA GLU A 80 -2.93 -24.57 -16.76
C GLU A 80 -3.68 -24.66 -18.09
N LYS A 81 -5.00 -24.47 -18.05
CA LYS A 81 -5.88 -24.49 -19.24
C LYS A 81 -6.01 -23.11 -19.90
N TYR A 82 -5.30 -22.09 -19.40
CA TYR A 82 -5.47 -20.70 -19.83
C TYR A 82 -6.93 -20.20 -19.73
N SER A 83 -7.69 -20.74 -18.78
CA SER A 83 -9.12 -20.45 -18.59
C SER A 83 -9.38 -19.67 -17.30
N MET A 84 -8.42 -18.81 -16.90
CA MET A 84 -8.56 -17.96 -15.72
C MET A 84 -9.62 -16.89 -15.93
N THR A 85 -10.26 -16.52 -14.83
CA THR A 85 -11.24 -15.44 -14.69
C THR A 85 -10.68 -14.36 -13.78
N GLY A 86 -11.35 -13.20 -13.72
CA GLY A 86 -10.93 -12.11 -12.83
C GLY A 86 -10.84 -12.52 -11.35
N THR A 87 -11.71 -13.44 -10.91
CA THR A 87 -11.73 -13.94 -9.53
C THR A 87 -10.46 -14.72 -9.16
N ASP A 88 -9.80 -15.37 -10.13
CA ASP A 88 -8.58 -16.15 -9.87
C ASP A 88 -7.37 -15.28 -9.48
N VAL A 89 -7.41 -13.99 -9.82
CA VAL A 89 -6.34 -13.01 -9.56
C VAL A 89 -6.76 -11.88 -8.60
N GLU A 90 -8.05 -11.78 -8.29
CA GLU A 90 -8.64 -10.72 -7.46
C GLU A 90 -7.95 -10.58 -6.10
N THR A 91 -7.66 -11.70 -5.42
CA THR A 91 -7.00 -11.64 -4.10
C THR A 91 -5.60 -11.02 -4.20
N SER A 92 -4.82 -11.40 -5.21
CA SER A 92 -3.47 -10.84 -5.41
C SER A 92 -3.51 -9.37 -5.83
N TRP A 93 -4.50 -8.98 -6.64
CA TRP A 93 -4.75 -7.60 -7.03
C TRP A 93 -5.09 -6.73 -5.81
N ASN A 94 -6.05 -7.17 -5.00
CA ASN A 94 -6.46 -6.47 -3.78
C ASN A 94 -5.32 -6.39 -2.75
N GLN A 95 -4.53 -7.46 -2.62
CA GLN A 95 -3.37 -7.49 -1.74
C GLN A 95 -2.26 -6.53 -2.22
N ALA A 96 -2.08 -6.37 -3.53
CA ALA A 96 -1.14 -5.40 -4.10
C ALA A 96 -1.55 -3.95 -3.77
N TYR A 97 -2.79 -3.56 -4.07
CA TYR A 97 -3.26 -2.18 -3.89
C TYR A 97 -3.58 -1.83 -2.43
N SER A 98 -4.48 -2.59 -1.81
CA SER A 98 -5.08 -2.22 -0.52
C SER A 98 -4.17 -2.43 0.67
N LYS A 99 -3.05 -3.14 0.49
CA LYS A 99 -2.13 -3.45 1.58
C LYS A 99 -0.68 -3.12 1.22
N SER A 100 -0.10 -3.77 0.21
CA SER A 100 1.31 -3.56 -0.11
C SER A 100 1.61 -2.13 -0.56
N LEU A 101 0.89 -1.62 -1.57
CA LEU A 101 1.09 -0.26 -2.07
C LEU A 101 0.66 0.81 -1.05
N ALA A 102 -0.39 0.56 -0.27
CA ALA A 102 -0.81 1.44 0.82
C ALA A 102 0.27 1.57 1.92
N ASP A 103 0.84 0.45 2.37
CA ASP A 103 1.94 0.45 3.36
C ASP A 103 3.18 1.15 2.80
N MET A 104 3.47 0.98 1.51
CA MET A 104 4.58 1.68 0.85
C MET A 104 4.34 3.18 0.76
N ASP A 105 3.13 3.63 0.43
CA ASP A 105 2.77 5.05 0.38
C ASP A 105 2.91 5.71 1.78
N PHE A 106 2.55 4.99 2.85
CA PHE A 106 2.85 5.42 4.21
C PHE A 106 4.35 5.66 4.44
N LEU A 107 5.22 4.76 3.97
CA LEU A 107 6.68 4.92 4.07
C LEU A 107 7.18 6.11 3.24
N VAL A 108 6.60 6.34 2.05
CA VAL A 108 6.93 7.49 1.20
C VAL A 108 6.59 8.81 1.88
N ARG A 109 5.45 8.87 2.57
CA ARG A 109 4.96 10.07 3.27
C ARG A 109 5.53 10.23 4.68
N SER A 110 6.38 9.32 5.15
CA SER A 110 6.84 9.30 6.55
C SER A 110 7.80 10.43 6.95
N GLY A 111 8.21 11.28 6.00
CA GLY A 111 9.19 12.35 6.22
C GLY A 111 10.62 11.87 6.49
N GLN A 112 10.89 10.56 6.42
CA GLN A 112 12.22 9.98 6.65
C GLN A 112 12.82 9.54 5.31
N PRO A 113 13.89 10.20 4.81
CA PRO A 113 14.38 9.99 3.44
C PRO A 113 14.74 8.55 3.09
N VAL A 114 15.29 7.80 4.04
CA VAL A 114 15.68 6.39 3.83
C VAL A 114 14.44 5.51 3.62
N TYR A 115 13.45 5.60 4.51
CA TYR A 115 12.20 4.84 4.38
C TYR A 115 11.41 5.27 3.14
N ALA A 116 11.39 6.57 2.84
CA ALA A 116 10.73 7.08 1.64
C ALA A 116 11.39 6.56 0.36
N GLY A 117 12.72 6.48 0.30
CA GLY A 117 13.44 5.89 -0.82
C GLY A 117 13.11 4.40 -0.99
N MET A 118 13.11 3.63 0.11
CA MET A 118 12.74 2.21 0.09
C MET A 118 11.29 2.01 -0.37
N GLY A 119 10.34 2.79 0.17
CA GLY A 119 8.94 2.77 -0.22
C GLY A 119 8.76 3.00 -1.72
N LYS A 120 9.40 4.05 -2.26
CA LYS A 120 9.33 4.37 -3.70
C LYS A 120 9.87 3.25 -4.59
N ILE A 121 11.00 2.65 -4.25
CA ILE A 121 11.59 1.55 -5.04
C ILE A 121 10.66 0.33 -5.03
N MET A 122 10.13 -0.04 -3.86
CA MET A 122 9.21 -1.18 -3.75
C MET A 122 7.90 -0.92 -4.48
N SER A 123 7.34 0.29 -4.39
CA SER A 123 6.15 0.69 -5.16
C SER A 123 6.40 0.59 -6.66
N ALA A 124 7.54 1.09 -7.15
CA ALA A 124 7.85 1.04 -8.57
C ALA A 124 7.94 -0.40 -9.08
N TYR A 125 8.59 -1.29 -8.32
CA TYR A 125 8.67 -2.70 -8.67
C TYR A 125 7.30 -3.38 -8.68
N LEU A 126 6.44 -3.10 -7.70
CA LEU A 126 5.11 -3.68 -7.64
C LEU A 126 4.19 -3.16 -8.75
N TYR A 127 4.27 -1.87 -9.08
CA TYR A 127 3.57 -1.29 -10.23
C TYR A 127 4.06 -1.87 -11.57
N GLN A 128 5.36 -2.15 -11.70
CA GLN A 128 5.90 -2.82 -12.89
C GLN A 128 5.25 -4.20 -13.07
N MET A 129 5.24 -5.01 -12.01
CA MET A 129 4.62 -6.33 -12.05
C MET A 129 3.11 -6.26 -12.36
N LEU A 130 2.41 -5.27 -11.81
CA LEU A 130 0.99 -5.05 -12.11
C LEU A 130 0.76 -4.74 -13.59
N THR A 131 1.55 -3.84 -14.19
CA THR A 131 1.35 -3.49 -15.60
C THR A 131 1.77 -4.63 -16.54
N ASP A 132 2.82 -5.37 -16.20
CA ASP A 132 3.28 -6.53 -16.96
C ASP A 132 2.23 -7.65 -17.01
N LEU A 133 1.46 -7.86 -15.94
CA LEU A 133 0.42 -8.89 -15.87
C LEU A 133 -0.95 -8.43 -16.37
N PHE A 134 -1.36 -7.20 -16.09
CA PHE A 134 -2.74 -6.74 -16.27
C PHE A 134 -2.91 -5.70 -17.37
N GLY A 135 -1.82 -5.15 -17.92
CA GLY A 135 -1.90 -4.10 -18.91
C GLY A 135 -2.03 -2.71 -18.27
N PRO A 136 -2.94 -1.84 -18.76
CA PRO A 136 -3.21 -0.56 -18.13
C PRO A 136 -3.76 -0.71 -16.70
N ILE A 137 -3.21 0.05 -15.75
CA ILE A 137 -3.54 -0.05 -14.33
C ILE A 137 -3.78 1.31 -13.68
N PRO A 138 -4.55 1.40 -12.58
CA PRO A 138 -4.63 2.63 -11.80
C PRO A 138 -3.27 2.99 -11.19
N PHE A 139 -2.76 4.19 -11.50
CA PHE A 139 -1.48 4.67 -10.97
C PHE A 139 -1.59 6.06 -10.36
N SER A 140 -1.86 7.11 -11.14
CA SER A 140 -1.77 8.49 -10.62
C SER A 140 -2.90 8.85 -9.66
N GLU A 141 -4.05 8.22 -9.84
CA GLU A 141 -5.24 8.35 -9.00
C GLU A 141 -5.33 7.27 -7.92
N ALA A 142 -4.44 6.27 -7.96
CA ALA A 142 -4.44 5.18 -6.99
C ALA A 142 -4.10 5.69 -5.58
N LEU A 143 -4.61 4.98 -4.57
CA LEU A 143 -4.38 5.24 -3.13
C LEU A 143 -4.92 6.59 -2.61
N LYS A 144 -5.69 7.33 -3.43
CA LYS A 144 -6.29 8.62 -3.05
C LYS A 144 -7.72 8.51 -2.51
N GLY A 145 -8.04 7.39 -1.89
CA GLY A 145 -9.38 7.12 -1.36
C GLY A 145 -9.70 7.90 -0.08
N ALA A 146 -8.69 8.37 0.65
CA ALA A 146 -8.87 9.12 1.88
C ALA A 146 -9.43 10.54 1.60
N PRO A 147 -10.23 11.12 2.52
CA PRO A 147 -10.78 12.47 2.36
C PRO A 147 -9.73 13.54 2.08
N GLU A 148 -8.59 13.48 2.77
CA GLU A 148 -7.46 14.39 2.64
C GLU A 148 -6.75 14.29 1.28
N ASP A 149 -6.89 13.15 0.59
CA ASP A 149 -6.23 12.86 -0.68
C ASP A 149 -7.16 13.05 -1.90
N GLY A 150 -8.41 13.49 -1.67
CA GLY A 150 -9.37 13.82 -2.75
C GLY A 150 -10.53 12.84 -2.92
N SER A 151 -10.64 11.80 -2.08
CA SER A 151 -11.77 10.84 -2.08
C SER A 151 -12.02 10.16 -3.43
N ILE A 152 -10.96 9.79 -4.14
CA ILE A 152 -11.08 9.09 -5.42
C ILE A 152 -11.37 7.62 -5.15
N LEU A 153 -12.62 7.21 -5.38
CA LEU A 153 -13.10 5.83 -5.15
C LEU A 153 -13.06 4.95 -6.41
N ALA A 154 -12.92 5.56 -7.59
CA ALA A 154 -12.88 4.87 -8.88
C ALA A 154 -11.71 5.42 -9.71
N PRO A 155 -10.46 5.02 -9.40
CA PRO A 155 -9.29 5.54 -10.08
C PRO A 155 -9.20 5.00 -11.52
N THR A 156 -8.77 5.87 -12.43
CA THR A 156 -8.68 5.56 -13.87
C THR A 156 -7.44 4.72 -14.17
N SER A 157 -7.57 3.71 -15.03
CA SER A 157 -6.43 2.91 -15.50
C SER A 157 -5.61 3.66 -16.57
N GLU A 158 -4.30 3.60 -16.45
CA GLU A 158 -3.32 4.25 -17.33
C GLU A 158 -2.41 3.22 -18.00
N ALA A 159 -2.07 3.44 -19.27
CA ALA A 159 -1.24 2.53 -20.07
C ALA A 159 0.29 2.73 -19.86
N SER A 160 0.72 3.87 -19.33
CA SER A 160 2.14 4.14 -19.11
C SER A 160 2.31 5.26 -18.10
N THR A 161 3.13 5.05 -17.07
CA THR A 161 3.35 6.10 -16.06
C THR A 161 4.78 6.07 -15.51
N SER A 162 5.37 7.23 -15.22
CA SER A 162 6.73 7.32 -14.67
C SER A 162 6.70 7.66 -13.17
N LEU A 163 7.41 6.88 -12.34
CA LEU A 163 7.63 7.19 -10.94
C LEU A 163 9.03 7.78 -10.73
N THR A 164 9.12 9.03 -10.27
CA THR A 164 10.41 9.69 -10.00
C THR A 164 10.85 9.48 -8.55
N VAL A 165 11.98 8.81 -8.34
CA VAL A 165 12.62 8.58 -7.04
C VAL A 165 13.70 9.64 -6.81
N SER A 166 13.32 10.81 -6.31
CA SER A 166 14.29 11.76 -5.78
C SER A 166 14.80 11.27 -4.42
N ASN A 167 16.06 10.84 -4.38
CA ASN A 167 16.82 10.61 -3.16
C ASN A 167 17.54 11.93 -2.88
N GLY A 168 17.31 12.57 -1.73
CA GLY A 168 17.88 13.89 -1.37
C GLY A 168 19.42 13.95 -1.23
N ILE A 169 20.15 13.03 -1.88
CA ILE A 169 21.59 12.86 -1.91
C ILE A 169 21.97 12.46 -3.36
N GLY A 170 21.92 13.41 -4.31
CA GLY A 170 22.30 13.20 -5.71
C GLY A 170 21.20 13.45 -6.75
N GLU A 171 21.49 13.15 -8.02
CA GLU A 171 20.55 13.26 -9.15
C GLU A 171 19.33 12.34 -8.93
N PRO A 172 18.10 12.79 -9.26
CA PRO A 172 16.90 11.99 -9.07
C PRO A 172 16.95 10.70 -9.91
N PHE A 173 16.78 9.54 -9.26
CA PHE A 173 16.62 8.26 -9.94
C PHE A 173 15.17 8.16 -10.44
N THR A 174 14.94 8.13 -11.74
CA THR A 174 13.57 7.98 -12.28
C THR A 174 13.30 6.52 -12.63
N VAL A 175 12.32 5.90 -11.99
CA VAL A 175 11.81 4.58 -12.39
C VAL A 175 10.61 4.78 -13.28
N THR A 176 10.81 4.65 -14.58
CA THR A 176 9.69 4.68 -15.53
C THR A 176 9.00 3.31 -15.55
N VAL A 177 7.71 3.28 -15.21
CA VAL A 177 6.86 2.09 -15.30
C VAL A 177 6.00 2.21 -16.57
N ALA A 178 6.59 1.91 -17.71
CA ALA A 178 5.87 1.89 -18.98
C ALA A 178 5.46 0.45 -19.32
N LEU A 179 4.25 0.27 -19.88
CA LEU A 179 3.88 -0.99 -20.52
C LEU A 179 5.00 -1.42 -21.48
N ALA A 180 5.41 -2.67 -21.35
CA ALA A 180 6.29 -3.35 -22.28
C ALA A 180 5.66 -3.39 -23.69
N SER A 181 5.86 -2.32 -24.45
CA SER A 181 6.28 -2.50 -25.83
C SER A 181 7.80 -2.50 -25.79
N VAL A 182 8.38 -3.56 -26.33
CA VAL A 182 9.82 -3.76 -26.47
C VAL A 182 10.41 -2.56 -27.24
N TYR A 183 10.84 -1.54 -26.51
CA TYR A 183 11.87 -0.61 -26.92
C TYR A 183 12.84 -0.49 -25.75
N VAL A 184 13.85 -1.35 -25.80
CA VAL A 184 15.15 -1.05 -25.20
C VAL A 184 15.61 0.25 -25.83
N SER A 185 15.32 1.38 -25.20
CA SER A 185 16.21 2.53 -25.31
C SER A 185 17.21 2.36 -24.16
N PRO A 186 18.49 2.09 -24.46
CA PRO A 186 19.50 1.89 -23.44
C PRO A 186 19.87 3.25 -22.86
N THR A 187 19.01 3.76 -21.98
CA THR A 187 19.38 4.87 -21.11
C THR A 187 19.17 4.45 -19.67
N LEU A 188 19.75 3.31 -19.32
CA LEU A 188 20.35 3.18 -17.99
C LEU A 188 21.61 4.06 -18.01
N THR A 189 21.44 5.37 -17.82
CA THR A 189 22.58 6.22 -17.50
C THR A 189 22.97 5.88 -16.07
N ILE A 190 23.76 4.81 -15.89
CA ILE A 190 24.69 4.75 -14.78
C ILE A 190 25.68 5.86 -15.08
N VAL A 191 25.35 7.09 -14.66
CA VAL A 191 26.35 8.15 -14.59
C VAL A 191 27.38 7.61 -13.61
N LYS A 192 28.53 7.21 -14.16
CA LYS A 192 29.74 6.85 -13.43
C LYS A 192 29.86 7.82 -12.25
N SER A 193 29.77 7.29 -11.03
CA SER A 193 29.91 8.12 -9.85
C SER A 193 31.29 8.81 -9.88
N PRO A 194 31.40 10.07 -9.44
CA PRO A 194 32.69 10.72 -9.26
C PRO A 194 33.34 10.29 -7.94
N PHE A 195 33.08 9.07 -7.44
CA PHE A 195 33.86 8.51 -6.36
C PHE A 195 35.18 7.99 -6.93
N ASN A 196 36.13 8.91 -7.09
CA ASN A 196 37.54 8.55 -7.03
C ASN A 196 37.81 8.06 -5.61
N ILE A 197 38.36 6.84 -5.53
CA ILE A 197 39.22 6.44 -4.42
C ILE A 197 40.54 7.22 -4.55
#